data_AF-A0A1Y3B4E5-F1
#
_entry.id   AF-A0A1Y3B4E5-F1
#
_cell.length_a   1.000
_cell.length_b   1.000
_cell.length_c   1.000
_cell.angle_alpha   90.00
_cell.angle_beta   90.00
_cell.angle_gamma   90.00
#
_symmetry.space_group_name_H-M   'P 1'
#
loop_
_entity.id
_entity.type
_entity.pdbx_description
1 polymer ?
#
loop_
_entity_poly.entity_id
_entity_poly.type
_entity_poly.pdbx_seq_one_letter_code
_entity_poly.pdbx_strand_id
1 'polypeptide(L)' 'MSKPTFYLHPLSGPSRTVLTVAKILNVEMELKKLDLLTQEHLKPEYLKVNPFHKIPT' A
#
# COMPACT_ATOMS: atom_id res chain seq x y z
N MET A 1 2.16 19.93 -4.76
CA MET A 1 1.73 18.68 -5.42
C MET A 1 1.31 17.71 -4.33
N SER A 2 0.14 17.06 -4.43
CA SER A 2 -0.31 16.08 -3.45
C SER A 2 0.54 14.81 -3.53
N LYS A 3 0.99 14.29 -2.39
CA LYS A 3 1.76 13.05 -2.32
C LYS A 3 0.84 11.86 -2.60
N PRO A 4 1.26 10.86 -3.40
CA PRO A 4 0.48 9.64 -3.58
C PRO A 4 0.37 8.90 -2.24
N THR A 5 -0.79 8.32 -1.96
CA THR A 5 -0.97 7.41 -0.83
C THR A 5 -0.64 5.99 -1.27
N PHE A 6 0.24 5.33 -0.55
CA PHE A 6 0.70 3.96 -0.80
C PHE A 6 0.21 3.03 0.32
N TYR A 7 -0.70 2.13 -0.03
CA TYR A 7 -1.27 1.12 0.85
C TYR A 7 -0.41 -0.14 0.86
N LEU A 8 0.12 -0.49 2.03
CA LEU A 8 1.15 -1.52 2.15
C LEU A 8 1.04 -2.34 3.43
N HIS A 9 1.67 -3.52 3.42
CA HIS A 9 1.97 -4.26 4.64
C HIS A 9 3.46 -4.63 4.65
N PRO A 10 4.21 -4.42 5.75
CA PRO A 10 5.65 -4.66 5.80
C PRO A 10 6.07 -6.10 5.51
N LEU A 11 5.22 -7.07 5.87
CA LEU A 11 5.49 -8.49 5.58
C LEU A 11 5.28 -8.85 4.10
N SER A 12 4.56 -8.02 3.34
CA SER A 12 4.32 -8.26 1.92
C SER A 12 5.60 -8.06 1.12
N GLY A 13 6.04 -9.11 0.41
CA GLY A 13 7.13 -9.05 -0.56
C GLY A 13 6.95 -7.94 -1.61
N PRO A 14 5.83 -7.88 -2.35
CA PRO A 14 5.63 -6.87 -3.39
C PRO A 14 5.56 -5.44 -2.84
N SER A 15 5.02 -5.22 -1.64
CA SER A 15 5.04 -3.90 -1.00
C SER A 15 6.46 -3.39 -0.74
N ARG A 16 7.38 -4.27 -0.32
CA ARG A 16 8.79 -3.92 -0.11
C ARG A 16 9.48 -3.57 -1.43
N THR A 17 9.18 -4.28 -2.52
CA THR A 17 9.71 -3.96 -3.84
C THR A 17 9.35 -2.53 -4.26
N VAL A 18 8.08 -2.14 -4.14
CA VAL A 18 7.64 -0.78 -4.49
C VAL A 18 8.28 0.28 -3.58
N LEU A 19 8.39 0.03 -2.27
CA LEU A 19 9.10 0.92 -1.35
C LEU A 19 10.57 1.13 -1.72
N THR A 20 11.27 0.06 -2.11
CA THR A 20 12.66 0.14 -2.53
C THR A 20 12.80 0.96 -3.81
N VAL A 21 11.93 0.73 -4.80
CA VAL A 21 11.91 1.51 -6.04
C VAL A 21 11.62 2.99 -5.76
N ALA A 22 10.65 3.29 -4.90
CA ALA A 22 10.32 4.66 -4.53
C ALA A 22 11.49 5.38 -3.85
N LYS A 23 12.23 4.68 -2.97
CA LYS A 23 13.45 5.21 -2.36
C LYS A 23 14.55 5.47 -3.39
N ILE A 24 14.78 4.54 -4.32
CA ILE A 24 15.79 4.70 -5.39
C ILE A 24 15.45 5.93 -6.28
N LEU A 25 14.16 6.15 -6.54
CA LEU A 25 13.67 7.24 -7.37
C LEU A 25 13.45 8.56 -6.60
N ASN A 26 13.72 8.59 -5.29
CA ASN A 26 13.44 9.73 -4.40
C ASN A 26 11.99 10.25 -4.50
N VAL A 27 11.02 9.34 -4.60
CA VAL A 27 9.59 9.70 -4.64
C VAL A 27 9.03 9.76 -3.23
N GLU A 28 8.49 10.92 -2.85
CA GLU A 28 7.79 11.07 -1.58
C GLU A 28 6.34 10.58 -1.69
N MET A 29 5.99 9.61 -0.85
CA MET A 29 4.63 9.04 -0.78
C MET A 29 4.17 8.92 0.68
N GLU A 30 2.87 9.03 0.91
CA GLU A 30 2.27 8.75 2.21
C GLU A 30 2.06 7.26 2.40
N LEU A 31 2.61 6.70 3.46
CA LEU A 31 2.53 5.27 3.75
C LEU A 31 1.30 4.97 4.61
N LYS A 32 0.31 4.28 4.03
CA LYS A 32 -0.81 3.71 4.80
C LYS A 32 -0.57 2.23 5.02
N LYS A 33 -0.31 1.85 6.27
CA LYS A 33 -0.21 0.44 6.64
C LYS A 33 -1.62 -0.15 6.74
N LEU A 34 -1.85 -1.26 6.04
CA LEU A 34 -3.04 -2.09 6.18
C LEU A 34 -2.67 -3.40 6.85
N ASP A 35 -3.35 -3.72 7.93
CA ASP A 35 -3.14 -4.99 8.59
C ASP A 35 -3.84 -6.14 7.85
N LEU A 36 -3.04 -7.09 7.36
CA LEU A 36 -3.56 -8.26 6.66
C LEU A 36 -4.10 -9.31 7.62
N LEU A 37 -3.59 -9.36 8.87
CA LEU A 37 -4.01 -10.33 9.87
C LEU A 37 -5.43 -10.04 10.35
N THR A 38 -5.77 -8.76 10.48
CA THR A 38 -7.13 -8.28 10.80
C THR A 38 -8.01 -8.07 9.56
N GLN A 39 -7.54 -8.51 8.39
CA GLN A 39 -8.29 -8.49 7.12
C GLN A 39 -8.74 -7.10 6.67
N GLU A 40 -7.97 -6.05 6.94
CA GLU A 40 -8.37 -4.67 6.60
C GLU A 40 -8.51 -4.44 5.08
N HIS A 41 -7.75 -5.18 4.29
CA HIS A 41 -7.85 -5.20 2.83
C HIS A 41 -9.16 -5.78 2.29
N LEU A 42 -9.98 -6.42 3.13
CA LEU A 42 -11.32 -6.90 2.78
C LEU A 42 -12.42 -5.91 3.19
N LYS A 43 -12.09 -4.88 3.99
CA LYS A 43 -13.07 -3.90 4.44
C LYS A 43 -13.60 -3.12 3.22
N PRO A 44 -14.90 -2.76 3.21
CA PRO A 44 -15.51 -1.99 2.13
C PRO A 44 -14.82 -0.63 1.90
N GLU A 45 -14.17 -0.07 2.92
CA GLU A 45 -13.37 1.13 2.81
C GLU A 45 -12.17 0.96 1.86
N TYR A 46 -11.49 -0.19 1.91
CA TYR A 46 -10.35 -0.47 1.03
C TYR A 46 -10.79 -0.99 -0.34
N LEU A 47 -11.89 -1.74 -0.41
CA LEU A 47 -12.46 -2.20 -1.68
C LEU A 47 -12.84 -1.05 -2.62
N LYS A 48 -13.22 0.12 -2.08
CA LYS A 48 -13.43 1.34 -2.87
C LYS A 48 -12.16 1.88 -3.51
N VAL A 49 -11.00 1.62 -2.90
CA VAL A 49 -9.68 2.00 -3.43
C VAL A 49 -9.19 0.96 -4.43
N ASN A 50 -9.25 -0.33 -4.05
CA ASN A 50 -8.84 -1.44 -4.88
C ASN A 50 -9.89 -2.56 -4.83
N PRO A 51 -10.74 -2.72 -5.85
CA PRO A 51 -11.75 -3.76 -5.89
C PRO A 51 -11.15 -5.17 -5.95
N PHE A 52 -9.87 -5.30 -6.34
CA PHE A 52 -9.14 -6.57 -6.36
C PHE A 52 -8.60 -6.98 -4.99
N HIS A 53 -8.92 -6.25 -3.90
CA HIS A 53 -8.57 -6.61 -2.51
C HIS A 53 -7.09 -7.02 -2.34
N LYS A 54 -6.20 -6.40 -3.11
CA LYS A 54 -4.76 -6.70 -3.14
C LYS A 54 -3.97 -5.51 -2.64
N ILE A 55 -2.78 -5.82 -2.12
CA ILE A 55 -1.74 -4.84 -1.84
C ILE A 55 -0.46 -5.31 -2.54
N PRO A 56 0.49 -4.43 -2.87
CA PRO A 56 0.46 -2.97 -2.71
C PRO A 56 -0.52 -2.24 -3.66
N THR A 57 -1.07 -1.09 -3.24
CA THR A 57 -1.86 -0.17 -4.08
C THR A 57 -1.47 1.28 -3.84
#